data_AF-A0A1J3I933-F1
#
_entry.id   AF-A0A1J3I933-F1
#
_cell.length_a   1.000
_cell.length_b   1.000
_cell.length_c   1.000
_cell.angle_alpha   90.00
_cell.angle_beta   90.00
_cell.angle_gamma   90.00
#
_symmetry.space_group_name_H-M   'P 1'
#
loop_
_entity.id
_entity.type
_entity.pdbx_description
1 polymer ?
#
loop_
_entity_poly.entity_id
_entity_poly.type
_entity_poly.pdbx_seq_one_letter_code
_entity_poly.pdbx_strand_id
1 'polypeptide(L)'
;RNDLQTTPGWSWIEIGDQVHRFVVDDKMHAESQLIYSELQEVVRRAVVAGYKPEDSNVTGPVLSDRCFGSAFHSEKLAIAYGLMTTPAGTTLR
;
A
#
# COMPACT_ATOMS: atom_id res chain seq x y z
N ARG A 1 25.32 -20.14 -0.95
CA ARG A 1 24.45 -18.94 -0.95
C ARG A 1 23.20 -19.41 -1.67
N ASN A 2 22.14 -19.72 -0.92
CA ASN A 2 20.91 -20.27 -1.52
C ASN A 2 20.06 -19.05 -1.86
N ASP A 3 20.14 -18.59 -3.11
CA ASP A 3 19.24 -17.57 -3.64
C ASP A 3 17.83 -18.16 -3.63
N LEU A 4 17.11 -17.92 -2.53
CA LEU A 4 15.69 -18.22 -2.42
C LEU A 4 15.00 -17.36 -3.48
N GLN A 5 14.73 -17.92 -4.65
CA GLN A 5 13.75 -17.37 -5.59
C GLN A 5 12.37 -17.48 -4.93
N THR A 6 12.06 -16.52 -4.06
CA THR A 6 10.71 -16.32 -3.58
C THR A 6 9.92 -15.71 -4.72
N THR A 7 8.85 -16.36 -5.17
CA THR A 7 7.87 -15.73 -6.06
C THR A 7 7.42 -14.43 -5.38
N PRO A 8 7.52 -13.26 -6.04
CA PRO A 8 7.08 -12.02 -5.42
C PRO A 8 5.61 -12.15 -5.04
N GLY A 9 5.31 -11.90 -3.77
CA GLY A 9 3.94 -11.84 -3.28
C GLY A 9 3.17 -10.80 -4.09
N TRP A 10 1.94 -11.14 -4.44
CA TRP A 10 1.04 -10.25 -5.14
C TRP A 10 -0.32 -10.26 -4.46
N SER A 11 -0.99 -9.12 -4.53
CA SER A 11 -2.33 -8.93 -4.03
C SER A 11 -3.18 -8.41 -5.17
N TRP A 12 -4.48 -8.58 -5.06
CA TRP A 12 -5.41 -8.07 -6.04
C TRP A 12 -6.65 -7.55 -5.33
N ILE A 13 -7.35 -6.65 -6.00
CA ILE A 13 -8.67 -6.20 -5.56
C ILE A 13 -9.62 -6.25 -6.74
N GLU A 14 -10.90 -6.43 -6.43
CA GLU A 14 -11.98 -6.36 -7.41
C GLU A 14 -12.75 -5.04 -7.24
N ILE A 15 -12.81 -4.26 -8.31
CA ILE A 15 -13.62 -3.03 -8.36
C ILE A 15 -14.56 -3.15 -9.56
N GLY A 16 -15.86 -3.28 -9.28
CA GLY A 16 -16.84 -3.62 -10.31
C GLY A 16 -16.55 -5.02 -10.89
N ASP A 17 -16.45 -5.13 -12.21
CA ASP A 17 -16.10 -6.36 -12.94
C ASP A 17 -14.60 -6.43 -13.31
N GLN A 18 -13.76 -5.55 -12.74
CA GLN A 18 -12.34 -5.48 -13.06
C GLN A 18 -11.45 -5.91 -11.89
N VAL A 19 -10.50 -6.79 -12.18
CA VAL A 19 -9.47 -7.24 -11.25
C VAL A 19 -8.20 -6.45 -11.45
N HIS A 20 -7.72 -5.80 -10.39
CA HIS A 20 -6.48 -5.02 -10.38
C HIS A 20 -5.43 -5.76 -9.56
N ARG A 21 -4.25 -6.01 -10.16
CA ARG A 21 -3.17 -6.77 -9.53
C ARG A 21 -2.01 -5.86 -9.12
N PHE A 22 -1.54 -6.06 -7.91
CA PHE A 22 -0.43 -5.31 -7.32
C PHE A 22 0.67 -6.29 -6.93
N VAL A 23 1.91 -6.00 -7.34
CA VAL A 23 3.09 -6.72 -6.91
C VAL A 23 3.93 -5.79 -6.04
N VAL A 24 4.69 -6.36 -5.10
CA VAL A 24 5.63 -5.57 -4.27
C VAL A 24 6.64 -4.85 -5.18
N ASP A 25 6.84 -3.55 -4.92
CA ASP A 25 7.66 -2.62 -5.73
C ASP A 25 7.22 -2.52 -7.22
N ASP A 26 5.99 -2.89 -7.55
CA ASP A 26 5.50 -2.74 -8.93
C ASP A 26 5.36 -1.25 -9.28
N LYS A 27 6.21 -0.82 -10.21
CA LYS A 27 6.19 0.51 -10.81
C LYS A 27 5.70 0.46 -12.26
N MET A 28 5.29 -0.71 -12.76
CA MET A 28 4.75 -0.87 -14.11
C MET A 28 3.29 -0.42 -14.22
N HIS A 29 2.60 -0.23 -13.09
CA HIS A 29 1.27 0.35 -13.08
C HIS A 29 1.34 1.84 -13.51
N ALA A 30 0.56 2.23 -14.51
CA ALA A 30 0.53 3.62 -15.00
C ALA A 30 0.16 4.62 -13.89
N GLU A 31 -0.66 4.18 -12.94
CA GLU A 31 -1.13 4.96 -11.79
C GLU A 31 -0.28 4.74 -10.53
N SER A 32 0.86 4.05 -10.64
CA SER A 32 1.71 3.68 -9.49
C SER A 32 2.01 4.89 -8.60
N GLN A 33 2.41 6.03 -9.17
CA GLN A 33 2.67 7.25 -8.41
C GLN A 33 1.47 7.74 -7.58
N LEU A 34 0.26 7.67 -8.16
CA LEU A 34 -0.97 8.06 -7.45
C LEU A 34 -1.28 7.09 -6.32
N ILE A 35 -1.15 5.78 -6.57
CA ILE A 35 -1.34 4.74 -5.56
C ILE A 35 -0.38 4.93 -4.39
N TYR A 36 0.90 5.21 -4.67
CA TYR A 36 1.90 5.46 -3.62
C TYR A 36 1.57 6.75 -2.84
N SER A 37 1.13 7.81 -3.50
CA SER A 37 0.73 9.06 -2.84
C SER A 37 -0.49 8.86 -1.92
N GLU A 38 -1.52 8.17 -2.40
CA GLU A 38 -2.71 7.86 -1.59
C GLU A 38 -2.36 6.96 -0.40
N LEU A 39 -1.51 5.95 -0.62
CA LEU A 39 -1.01 5.11 0.46
C LEU A 39 -0.28 5.93 1.54
N GLN A 40 0.54 6.91 1.13
CA GLN A 40 1.21 7.80 2.09
C GLN A 40 0.21 8.58 2.95
N GLU A 41 -0.82 9.14 2.32
CA GLU A 41 -1.86 9.89 3.01
C GLU A 41 -2.71 9.00 3.92
N VAL A 42 -3.08 7.80 3.49
CA VAL A 42 -3.81 6.81 4.29
C VAL A 42 -3.00 6.41 5.52
N VAL A 43 -1.72 6.10 5.35
CA VAL A 43 -0.82 5.77 6.47
C VAL A 43 -0.67 6.97 7.41
N ARG A 44 -0.53 8.19 6.87
CA ARG A 44 -0.45 9.40 7.69
C ARG A 44 -1.70 9.59 8.55
N ARG A 45 -2.89 9.44 7.96
CA ARG A 45 -4.17 9.52 8.68
C ARG A 45 -4.29 8.41 9.73
N ALA A 46 -3.89 7.19 9.39
CA ALA A 46 -3.91 6.06 10.31
C ALA A 46 -2.99 6.33 11.51
N VAL A 47 -1.78 6.86 11.29
CA VAL A 47 -0.83 7.19 12.36
C VAL A 47 -1.40 8.29 13.28
N VAL A 48 -2.01 9.32 12.72
CA VAL A 48 -2.72 10.35 13.50
C VAL A 48 -3.87 9.75 14.32
N ALA A 49 -4.53 8.71 13.81
CA ALA A 49 -5.57 7.96 14.52
C ALA A 49 -5.02 6.94 15.53
N GLY A 50 -3.70 6.80 15.69
CA GLY A 50 -3.05 5.92 16.66
C GLY A 50 -2.51 4.60 16.09
N TYR A 51 -2.54 4.38 14.77
CA TYR A 51 -1.89 3.23 14.13
C TYR A 51 -0.35 3.34 14.27
N LYS A 52 0.29 2.24 14.66
CA LYS A 52 1.74 2.14 14.78
C LYS A 52 2.28 1.21 13.68
N PRO A 53 3.05 1.71 12.70
CA PRO A 53 3.63 0.87 11.66
C PRO A 53 4.58 -0.18 12.22
N GLU A 54 4.59 -1.40 11.68
CA GLU A 54 5.44 -2.50 12.17
C GLU A 54 6.94 -2.19 12.12
N ASP A 55 7.40 -1.45 11.10
CA ASP A 55 8.80 -1.03 10.94
C ASP A 55 9.09 0.36 11.54
N SER A 56 8.27 0.84 12.48
CA SER A 56 8.48 2.13 13.13
C SER A 56 9.51 2.02 14.27
N ASN A 57 10.79 1.97 13.91
CA ASN A 57 11.84 2.52 14.79
C ASN A 57 11.80 4.06 14.82
N VAL A 58 10.86 4.67 14.10
CA VAL A 58 10.65 6.12 14.03
C VAL A 58 9.47 6.50 14.93
N THR A 59 9.80 6.83 16.18
CA THR A 59 8.90 7.52 17.11
C THR A 59 9.04 9.02 16.85
N GLY A 60 8.21 9.59 15.99
CA GLY A 60 8.25 11.03 15.75
C GLY A 60 7.17 11.54 14.81
N PRO A 61 6.77 12.82 14.92
CA PRO A 61 5.73 13.45 14.09
C PRO A 61 6.14 13.62 12.61
N VAL A 62 7.35 13.20 12.24
CA VAL A 62 7.87 13.25 10.87
C VAL A 62 7.93 11.82 10.34
N LEU A 63 6.90 11.44 9.57
CA LEU A 63 6.93 10.22 8.76
C LEU A 63 8.02 10.40 7.69
N SER A 64 9.21 9.86 7.94
CA SER A 64 10.30 9.86 6.97
C SER A 64 9.96 8.88 5.84
N ASP A 65 10.47 9.13 4.63
CA ASP A 65 10.34 8.27 3.44
C ASP A 65 10.66 6.78 3.74
N ARG A 66 11.59 6.53 4.68
CA ARG A 66 11.95 5.19 5.17
C ARG A 66 10.83 4.45 5.89
N CYS A 67 9.86 5.14 6.48
CA CYS A 67 8.69 4.54 7.13
C CYS A 67 7.74 3.90 6.11
N PHE A 68 7.74 4.41 4.87
CA PHE A 68 6.96 3.85 3.78
C PHE A 68 7.61 2.65 3.09
N GLY A 69 8.89 2.35 3.39
CA GLY A 69 9.57 1.13 2.91
C GLY A 69 8.77 -0.15 3.18
N SER A 70 8.14 -0.22 4.36
CA SER A 70 7.22 -1.29 4.76
C SER A 70 5.76 -1.03 4.35
N ALA A 71 5.43 0.17 3.88
CA ALA A 71 4.11 0.44 3.30
C ALA A 71 3.98 -0.16 1.90
N PHE A 72 5.06 -0.46 1.19
CA PHE A 72 5.05 -0.96 -0.20
C PHE A 72 4.67 -2.44 -0.38
N HIS A 73 4.04 -3.04 0.63
CA HIS A 73 3.45 -4.38 0.49
C HIS A 73 2.31 -4.33 -0.53
N SER A 74 2.20 -5.37 -1.36
CA SER A 74 1.18 -5.44 -2.42
C SER A 74 -0.24 -5.28 -1.87
N GLU A 75 -0.48 -5.72 -0.64
CA GLU A 75 -1.77 -5.62 0.06
C GLU A 75 -2.14 -4.17 0.37
N LYS A 76 -1.16 -3.38 0.82
CA LYS A 76 -1.36 -1.97 1.16
C LYS A 76 -1.58 -1.12 -0.09
N LEU A 77 -0.90 -1.46 -1.19
CA LEU A 77 -1.14 -0.85 -2.51
C LEU A 77 -2.55 -1.14 -3.03
N ALA A 78 -2.99 -2.40 -2.90
CA ALA A 78 -4.35 -2.83 -3.20
C ALA A 78 -5.39 -2.01 -2.43
N ILE A 79 -5.23 -1.87 -1.10
CA ILE A 79 -6.17 -1.09 -0.29
C ILE A 79 -6.16 0.39 -0.69
N ALA A 80 -4.98 0.98 -0.91
CA ALA A 80 -4.87 2.39 -1.32
C ALA A 80 -5.56 2.65 -2.66
N TYR A 81 -5.37 1.76 -3.64
CA TYR A 81 -6.06 1.87 -4.93
C TYR A 81 -7.59 1.74 -4.77
N GLY A 82 -8.06 0.79 -3.96
CA GLY A 82 -9.48 0.63 -3.66
C GLY A 82 -10.08 1.89 -3.03
N LEU A 83 -9.40 2.51 -2.09
CA LEU A 83 -9.86 3.76 -1.45
C LEU A 83 -9.85 4.96 -2.40
N MET A 84 -8.92 5.01 -3.36
CA MET A 84 -8.84 6.08 -4.36
C MET A 84 -9.95 5.99 -5.41
N THR A 85 -10.33 4.76 -5.78
CA THR A 85 -11.18 4.49 -6.95
C THR A 85 -12.63 4.19 -6.60
N THR A 86 -12.93 3.89 -5.33
CA THR A 86 -14.28 3.56 -4.89
C THR A 86 -14.88 4.64 -3.99
N PRO A 87 -16.22 4.84 -4.01
CA PRO A 87 -16.90 5.74 -3.09
C PRO A 87 -16.72 5.35 -1.63
N ALA A 88 -16.78 6.33 -0.73
CA ALA A 88 -16.77 6.08 0.71
C ALA A 88 -17.90 5.12 1.12
N GLY A 89 -17.58 4.13 1.95
CA GLY A 89 -18.51 3.09 2.37
C GLY A 89 -18.58 1.88 1.43
N THR A 90 -17.78 1.85 0.36
CA THR A 90 -17.65 0.67 -0.50
C THR A 90 -16.88 -0.42 0.22
N THR A 91 -17.43 -1.63 0.20
CA THR A 91 -16.72 -2.83 0.68
C THR A 91 -15.66 -3.21 -0.35
N LEU A 92 -14.40 -3.24 0.08
CA LEU A 92 -13.28 -3.75 -0.71
C LEU A 92 -13.07 -5.24 -0.39
N ARG A 93 -12.67 -6.02 -1.41
CA ARG A 93 -12.36 -7.45 -1.32
C ARG A 93 -11.09 -7.77 -2.07
#